data_AF-X0Q585-F1
#
_entry.id   AF-X0Q585-F1
#
_cell.length_a   1.000
_cell.length_b   1.000
_cell.length_c   1.000
_cell.angle_alpha   90.00
_cell.angle_beta   90.00
_cell.angle_gamma   90.00
#
_symmetry.space_group_name_H-M   'P 1'
#
loop_
_entity.id
_entity.type
_entity.pdbx_description
1 polymer ?
#
loop_
_entity_poly.entity_id
_entity_poly.type
_entity_poly.pdbx_seq_one_letter_code
_entity_poly.pdbx_strand_id
1 'polypeptide(L)'
;MFEQHPFQPVSMPLCLAVRHDRSTGASTGERIGIHPRMLTRMGAEPRQQARVSHGGTTALFTLIPDTDMEEVDTIRITESGCRRLGAAPGQTVILDFRCIDPAMTEKEAEIEGEFIERLEDDGRHHRLVVLAPHGGAIETRTDQQAEQVVASLGSHDSTLWACKGWGPIGHAYRAWHISSTDLSVHSFPLLRSLSARRFQWALSFHGYRGNDVLIGGLAPARLKSDLRNAIAKAVDGSGIRVRVADPGERYCGESASNLVNRLTADAAGGIQIEQSRPARMLHGRAIAAAVSEVYDSWIAADNRR
;
A
#
# COMPACT_ATOMS: atom_id res chain seq x y z
N MET A 1 -33.76 20.42 -14.60
CA MET A 1 -34.34 19.08 -14.45
C MET A 1 -33.18 18.18 -14.04
N PHE A 2 -32.98 17.99 -12.73
CA PHE A 2 -31.87 17.19 -12.23
C PHE A 2 -32.30 15.73 -12.27
N GLU A 3 -31.72 14.95 -13.17
CA GLU A 3 -31.83 13.49 -13.12
C GLU A 3 -31.23 13.02 -11.79
N GLN A 4 -32.10 12.51 -10.92
CA GLN A 4 -31.69 11.76 -9.75
C GLN A 4 -31.13 10.43 -10.26
N HIS A 5 -29.81 10.30 -10.28
CA HIS A 5 -29.20 8.98 -10.36
C HIS A 5 -29.71 8.16 -9.16
N PRO A 6 -30.27 6.97 -9.39
CA PRO A 6 -30.75 6.13 -8.29
C PRO A 6 -29.55 5.79 -7.39
N PHE A 7 -29.75 5.91 -6.07
CA PHE A 7 -28.79 5.47 -5.05
C PHE A 7 -28.33 4.05 -5.39
N GLN A 8 -27.10 3.92 -5.89
CA GLN A 8 -26.50 2.62 -6.08
C GLN A 8 -26.21 2.02 -4.70
N PRO A 9 -26.58 0.76 -4.45
CA PRO A 9 -26.29 0.12 -3.18
C PRO A 9 -24.77 0.06 -3.00
N VAL A 10 -24.31 0.57 -1.85
CA VAL A 10 -22.88 0.71 -1.55
C VAL A 10 -22.23 -0.63 -1.20
N SER A 11 -23.06 -1.63 -0.89
CA SER A 11 -22.65 -3.02 -0.67
C SER A 11 -23.61 -3.98 -1.37
N MET A 12 -23.09 -5.12 -1.84
CA MET A 12 -23.89 -6.13 -2.54
C MET A 12 -23.54 -7.55 -2.07
N PRO A 13 -24.55 -8.41 -1.82
CA PRO A 13 -24.30 -9.83 -1.57
C PRO A 13 -23.92 -10.51 -2.90
N LEU A 14 -22.84 -11.29 -2.88
CA LEU A 14 -22.35 -12.06 -4.04
C LEU A 14 -22.05 -13.49 -3.61
N CYS A 15 -22.17 -14.44 -4.54
CA CYS A 15 -21.78 -15.82 -4.30
C CYS A 15 -20.26 -15.98 -4.47
N LEU A 16 -19.60 -16.67 -3.54
CA LEU A 16 -18.20 -17.02 -3.68
C LEU A 16 -18.04 -18.30 -4.50
N ALA A 17 -17.48 -18.20 -5.70
CA ALA A 17 -16.92 -19.36 -6.38
C ALA A 17 -15.41 -19.41 -6.14
N VAL A 18 -14.91 -20.60 -5.85
CA VAL A 18 -13.46 -20.84 -5.75
C VAL A 18 -12.99 -21.47 -7.03
N ARG A 19 -11.91 -20.92 -7.59
CA ARG A 19 -11.23 -21.55 -8.73
C ARG A 19 -10.00 -22.31 -8.22
N HIS A 20 -9.95 -23.59 -8.54
CA HIS A 20 -8.73 -24.40 -8.47
C HIS A 20 -8.08 -24.42 -9.86
N ASP A 21 -7.31 -23.40 -10.24
CA ASP A 21 -6.51 -23.47 -11.46
C ASP A 21 -5.32 -22.50 -11.48
N ARG A 22 -4.22 -22.99 -12.04
CA ARG A 22 -2.92 -22.38 -12.26
C ARG A 22 -3.01 -21.42 -13.45
N SER A 23 -2.59 -20.17 -13.24
CA SER A 23 -2.34 -19.14 -14.27
C SER A 23 -3.57 -18.47 -14.92
N THR A 24 -4.03 -17.40 -14.28
CA THR A 24 -4.40 -16.12 -14.93
C THR A 24 -4.11 -15.00 -13.90
N GLY A 25 -4.20 -13.72 -14.27
CA GLY A 25 -3.71 -12.56 -13.49
C GLY A 25 -4.16 -12.38 -12.02
N ALA A 26 -4.96 -13.29 -11.46
CA ALA A 26 -5.27 -13.42 -10.03
C ALA A 26 -4.32 -14.40 -9.29
N SER A 27 -3.01 -14.38 -9.60
CA SER A 27 -2.03 -15.34 -9.06
C SER A 27 -1.66 -15.14 -7.59
N THR A 28 -2.37 -14.29 -6.85
CA THR A 28 -2.08 -13.94 -5.46
C THR A 28 -3.35 -13.99 -4.62
N GLY A 29 -3.21 -14.17 -3.30
CA GLY A 29 -4.32 -14.15 -2.35
C GLY A 29 -5.01 -12.78 -2.22
N GLU A 30 -4.54 -11.76 -2.93
CA GLU A 30 -4.95 -10.36 -2.83
C GLU A 30 -5.88 -9.89 -3.95
N ARG A 31 -6.23 -10.80 -4.87
CA ARG A 31 -7.01 -10.49 -6.06
C ARG A 31 -8.28 -11.34 -6.10
N ILE A 32 -9.36 -10.74 -6.59
CA ILE A 32 -10.60 -11.46 -6.93
C ILE A 32 -10.93 -11.23 -8.40
N GLY A 33 -11.28 -12.30 -9.10
CA GLY A 33 -11.89 -12.23 -10.42
C GLY A 33 -13.35 -11.80 -10.26
N ILE A 34 -13.78 -10.82 -11.05
CA ILE A 34 -15.14 -10.30 -11.04
C ILE A 34 -15.62 -10.04 -12.46
N HIS A 35 -16.87 -10.37 -12.74
CA HIS A 35 -17.46 -10.17 -14.06
C HIS A 35 -17.45 -8.67 -14.44
N PRO A 36 -16.98 -8.27 -15.65
CA PRO A 36 -16.93 -6.85 -16.09
C PRO A 36 -18.26 -6.10 -15.96
N ARG A 37 -19.38 -6.72 -16.36
CA ARG A 37 -20.74 -6.16 -16.13
C ARG A 37 -21.04 -5.85 -14.66
N MET A 38 -20.55 -6.66 -13.72
CA MET A 38 -20.75 -6.37 -12.29
C MET A 38 -19.94 -5.14 -11.87
N LEU A 39 -18.67 -5.02 -12.30
CA LEU A 39 -17.89 -3.78 -12.09
C LEU A 39 -18.62 -2.54 -12.59
N THR A 40 -19.11 -2.57 -13.84
CA THR A 40 -19.87 -1.46 -14.42
C THR A 40 -21.14 -1.16 -13.64
N ARG A 41 -21.91 -2.19 -13.23
CA ARG A 41 -23.14 -2.01 -12.44
C ARG A 41 -22.89 -1.33 -11.09
N MET A 42 -21.75 -1.62 -10.46
CA MET A 42 -21.36 -1.03 -9.19
C MET A 42 -20.63 0.33 -9.32
N GLY A 43 -20.38 0.80 -10.56
CA GLY A 43 -19.58 2.01 -10.78
C GLY A 43 -18.12 1.87 -10.31
N ALA A 44 -17.60 0.65 -10.25
CA ALA A 44 -16.24 0.36 -9.82
C ALA A 44 -15.27 0.28 -11.01
N GLU A 45 -14.05 0.75 -10.81
CA GLU A 45 -12.99 0.71 -11.81
C GLU A 45 -12.22 -0.63 -11.78
N PRO A 46 -11.73 -1.13 -12.93
CA PRO A 46 -10.78 -2.22 -12.95
C PRO A 46 -9.59 -1.96 -12.01
N ARG A 47 -9.18 -2.98 -11.25
CA ARG A 47 -8.09 -2.92 -10.27
C ARG A 47 -8.33 -2.00 -9.07
N GLN A 48 -9.55 -1.47 -8.90
CA GLN A 48 -9.97 -0.87 -7.64
C GLN A 48 -9.94 -1.92 -6.52
N GLN A 49 -9.72 -1.47 -5.28
CA GLN A 49 -9.83 -2.30 -4.10
C GLN A 49 -11.27 -2.32 -3.59
N ALA A 50 -11.65 -3.43 -2.95
CA ALA A 50 -12.92 -3.58 -2.28
C ALA A 50 -12.75 -4.43 -1.01
N ARG A 51 -13.56 -4.11 0.00
CA ARG A 51 -13.74 -4.93 1.20
C ARG A 51 -14.64 -6.10 0.84
N VAL A 52 -14.21 -7.30 1.23
CA VAL A 52 -15.02 -8.52 1.15
C VAL A 52 -15.21 -9.03 2.57
N SER A 53 -16.45 -9.33 2.95
CA SER A 53 -16.80 -9.78 4.29
C SER A 53 -17.53 -11.12 4.29
N HIS A 54 -17.19 -11.98 5.25
CA HIS A 54 -17.83 -13.27 5.49
C HIS A 54 -17.73 -13.65 6.96
N GLY A 55 -18.85 -14.03 7.59
CA GLY A 55 -18.83 -14.54 8.98
C GLY A 55 -18.16 -13.62 10.00
N GLY A 56 -18.30 -12.29 9.84
CA GLY A 56 -17.64 -11.28 10.69
C GLY A 56 -16.16 -11.04 10.38
N THR A 57 -15.57 -11.73 9.41
CA THR A 57 -14.21 -11.48 8.91
C THR A 57 -14.28 -10.58 7.69
N THR A 58 -13.45 -9.54 7.63
CA THR A 58 -13.33 -8.64 6.48
C THR A 58 -11.88 -8.63 5.97
N ALA A 59 -11.70 -8.62 4.65
CA ALA A 59 -10.40 -8.41 4.03
C ALA A 59 -10.51 -7.59 2.74
N LEU A 60 -9.42 -6.88 2.42
CA LEU A 60 -9.27 -6.05 1.23
C LEU A 60 -8.80 -6.90 0.05
N PHE A 61 -9.38 -6.68 -1.13
CA PHE A 61 -9.00 -7.34 -2.37
C PHE A 61 -8.95 -6.36 -3.53
N THR A 62 -8.10 -6.67 -4.51
CA THR A 62 -8.06 -5.99 -5.80
C THR A 62 -9.01 -6.67 -6.78
N LEU A 63 -9.92 -5.89 -7.37
CA LEU A 63 -10.89 -6.37 -8.35
C LEU A 63 -10.25 -6.53 -9.73
N ILE A 64 -10.15 -7.76 -10.22
CA ILE A 64 -9.63 -8.08 -11.55
C ILE A 64 -10.80 -8.46 -12.46
N PRO A 65 -11.04 -7.74 -13.56
CA PRO A 65 -12.04 -8.15 -14.54
C PRO A 65 -11.73 -9.57 -15.05
N ASP A 66 -12.70 -10.47 -14.95
CA ASP A 66 -12.61 -11.85 -15.43
C ASP A 66 -13.63 -12.05 -16.55
N THR A 67 -13.16 -12.03 -17.79
CA THR A 67 -14.00 -12.18 -19.00
C THR A 67 -14.43 -13.61 -19.25
N ASP A 68 -13.81 -14.58 -18.57
CA ASP A 68 -14.11 -16.01 -18.69
C ASP A 68 -15.16 -16.44 -17.66
N MET A 69 -15.80 -15.48 -16.98
CA MET A 69 -16.85 -15.71 -16.00
C MET A 69 -18.22 -15.57 -16.66
N GLU A 70 -19.04 -16.62 -16.59
CA GLU A 70 -20.41 -16.60 -17.11
C GLU A 70 -21.40 -15.98 -16.11
N GLU A 71 -21.23 -16.29 -14.83
CA GLU A 71 -22.10 -15.83 -13.75
C GLU A 71 -21.74 -14.41 -13.30
N VAL A 72 -22.71 -13.49 -13.39
CA VAL A 72 -22.47 -12.06 -13.11
C VAL A 72 -22.42 -11.77 -11.59
N ASP A 73 -23.10 -12.57 -10.79
CA ASP A 73 -23.28 -12.46 -9.33
C ASP A 73 -22.29 -13.29 -8.51
N THR A 74 -21.25 -13.79 -9.18
CA THR A 74 -20.21 -14.64 -8.59
C THR A 74 -18.86 -13.90 -8.59
N ILE A 75 -18.05 -14.10 -7.55
CA ILE A 75 -16.63 -13.73 -7.57
C ILE A 75 -15.74 -14.97 -7.57
N ARG A 76 -14.57 -14.88 -8.20
CA ARG A 76 -13.56 -15.94 -8.19
C ARG A 76 -12.39 -15.55 -7.29
N ILE A 77 -12.05 -16.41 -6.35
CA ILE A 77 -10.94 -16.19 -5.43
C ILE A 77 -10.02 -17.42 -5.39
N THR A 78 -8.74 -17.20 -5.07
CA THR A 78 -7.79 -18.29 -4.81
C THR A 78 -8.01 -18.90 -3.43
N GLU A 79 -7.50 -20.11 -3.20
CA GLU A 79 -7.52 -20.76 -1.87
C GLU A 79 -6.85 -19.88 -0.79
N SER A 80 -5.78 -19.14 -1.17
CA SER A 80 -5.15 -18.19 -0.25
C SER A 80 -6.07 -17.03 0.10
N GLY A 81 -6.84 -16.52 -0.85
CA GLY A 81 -7.86 -15.50 -0.59
C GLY A 81 -9.02 -16.01 0.28
N CYS A 82 -9.48 -17.26 0.06
CA CYS A 82 -10.42 -17.93 0.97
C CYS A 82 -9.92 -17.96 2.41
N ARG A 83 -8.64 -18.32 2.61
CA ARG A 83 -8.02 -18.31 3.95
C ARG A 83 -7.92 -16.92 4.56
N ARG A 84 -7.83 -15.85 3.76
CA ARG A 84 -7.88 -14.46 4.27
C ARG A 84 -9.28 -14.10 4.77
N LEU A 85 -10.32 -14.61 4.10
CA LEU A 85 -11.72 -14.35 4.44
C LEU A 85 -12.34 -15.30 5.46
N GLY A 86 -11.71 -16.45 5.71
CA GLY A 86 -12.36 -17.53 6.48
C GLY A 86 -13.61 -18.05 5.78
N ALA A 87 -13.60 -18.09 4.45
CA ALA A 87 -14.74 -18.52 3.61
C ALA A 87 -14.38 -19.76 2.78
N ALA A 88 -15.38 -20.59 2.52
CA ALA A 88 -15.34 -21.78 1.67
C ALA A 88 -16.10 -21.54 0.36
N PRO A 89 -15.79 -22.29 -0.71
CA PRO A 89 -16.56 -22.23 -1.95
C PRO A 89 -18.06 -22.45 -1.74
N GLY A 90 -18.88 -21.71 -2.48
CA GLY A 90 -20.35 -21.76 -2.43
C GLY A 90 -20.98 -20.94 -1.31
N GLN A 91 -20.18 -20.25 -0.49
CA GLN A 91 -20.71 -19.36 0.54
C GLN A 91 -20.96 -17.95 -0.01
N THR A 92 -21.99 -17.28 0.51
CA THR A 92 -22.26 -15.88 0.18
C THR A 92 -21.28 -14.96 0.91
N VAL A 93 -20.73 -13.99 0.20
CA VAL A 93 -19.90 -12.91 0.74
C VAL A 93 -20.58 -11.57 0.52
N ILE A 94 -20.15 -10.55 1.27
CA ILE A 94 -20.57 -9.16 1.06
C ILE A 94 -19.39 -8.41 0.44
N LEU A 95 -19.63 -7.72 -0.68
CA LEU A 95 -18.66 -6.85 -1.33
C LEU A 95 -19.03 -5.38 -1.06
N ASP A 96 -18.10 -4.58 -0.55
CA ASP A 96 -18.20 -3.11 -0.38
C ASP A 96 -16.99 -2.43 -1.04
N PHE A 97 -17.22 -1.52 -1.97
CA PHE A 97 -16.15 -0.83 -2.71
C PHE A 97 -15.59 0.39 -1.96
N ARG A 98 -16.19 0.80 -0.84
CA ARG A 98 -15.61 1.78 0.08
C ARG A 98 -14.54 1.08 0.91
N CYS A 99 -13.29 1.34 0.55
CA CYS A 99 -12.15 0.80 1.27
C CYS A 99 -11.93 1.48 2.62
N ILE A 100 -12.28 2.78 2.70
CA ILE A 100 -11.94 3.67 3.81
C ILE A 100 -13.23 4.30 4.35
N ASP A 101 -13.37 4.32 5.67
CA ASP A 101 -14.26 5.25 6.36
C ASP A 101 -13.47 6.54 6.66
N PRO A 102 -13.81 7.68 6.01
CA PRO A 102 -13.06 8.92 6.19
C PRO A 102 -13.28 9.56 7.58
N ALA A 103 -14.36 9.21 8.29
CA ALA A 103 -14.65 9.76 9.61
C ALA A 103 -13.98 8.98 10.74
N MET A 104 -13.55 7.75 10.47
CA MET A 104 -12.96 6.87 11.48
C MET A 104 -11.59 7.38 11.96
N THR A 105 -11.47 7.56 13.27
CA THR A 105 -10.20 7.92 13.91
C THR A 105 -9.24 6.74 13.97
N GLU A 106 -7.95 7.01 14.18
CA GLU A 106 -6.96 5.94 14.34
C GLU A 106 -7.22 5.07 15.57
N LYS A 107 -7.67 5.68 16.67
CA LYS A 107 -7.99 4.96 17.90
C LYS A 107 -9.19 4.02 17.72
N GLU A 108 -10.24 4.48 17.04
CA GLU A 108 -11.39 3.63 16.70
C GLU A 108 -10.94 2.50 15.78
N ALA A 109 -10.15 2.81 14.75
CA ALA A 109 -9.66 1.80 13.83
C ALA A 109 -8.80 0.72 14.52
N GLU A 110 -7.97 1.10 15.49
CA GLU A 110 -7.18 0.18 16.29
C GLU A 110 -8.05 -0.74 17.17
N ILE A 111 -9.08 -0.19 17.81
CA ILE A 111 -10.00 -0.94 18.69
C ILE A 111 -10.88 -1.90 17.86
N GLU A 112 -11.39 -1.43 16.72
CA GLU A 112 -12.33 -2.17 15.88
C GLU A 112 -11.63 -3.12 14.89
N GLY A 113 -10.31 -3.02 14.77
CA GLY A 113 -9.53 -3.85 13.84
C GLY A 113 -9.73 -3.45 12.39
N GLU A 114 -9.83 -2.16 12.13
CA GLU A 114 -10.24 -1.56 10.86
C GLU A 114 -9.06 -0.96 10.08
N PHE A 115 -9.37 -0.42 8.90
CA PHE A 115 -8.40 0.10 7.94
C PHE A 115 -8.73 1.52 7.48
N ILE A 116 -7.74 2.41 7.60
CA ILE A 116 -7.86 3.84 7.37
C ILE A 116 -6.77 4.37 6.44
N GLU A 117 -7.02 5.55 5.89
CA GLU A 117 -6.09 6.34 5.09
C GLU A 117 -5.78 7.66 5.80
N ARG A 118 -4.52 8.11 5.73
CA ARG A 118 -4.02 9.35 6.34
C ARG A 118 -3.15 10.13 5.37
N LEU A 119 -3.24 11.45 5.49
CA LEU A 119 -2.50 12.43 4.69
C LEU A 119 -2.06 13.57 5.61
N GLU A 120 -0.77 13.90 5.56
CA GLU A 120 -0.22 15.16 6.09
C GLU A 120 0.39 15.90 4.90
N ASP A 121 -0.15 17.07 4.59
CA ASP A 121 0.12 17.73 3.32
C ASP A 121 -0.14 19.24 3.42
N ASP A 122 0.72 20.06 2.81
CA ASP A 122 0.48 21.50 2.65
C ASP A 122 -0.36 21.84 1.42
N GLY A 123 -0.60 20.84 0.55
CA GLY A 123 -1.41 20.93 -0.66
C GLY A 123 -0.69 21.57 -1.86
N ARG A 124 0.59 21.92 -1.74
CA ARG A 124 1.30 22.78 -2.71
C ARG A 124 2.63 22.18 -3.17
N HIS A 125 3.49 21.73 -2.27
CA HIS A 125 4.81 21.29 -2.66
C HIS A 125 4.75 19.92 -3.38
N HIS A 126 5.72 19.69 -4.26
CA HIS A 126 5.85 18.45 -5.04
C HIS A 126 7.28 17.89 -4.97
N ARG A 127 8.00 18.18 -3.88
CA ARG A 127 9.38 17.73 -3.65
C ARG A 127 9.42 16.26 -3.27
N LEU A 128 9.07 15.93 -2.03
CA LEU A 128 9.07 14.57 -1.51
C LEU A 128 7.67 14.13 -1.08
N VAL A 129 7.27 12.92 -1.46
CA VAL A 129 6.18 12.19 -0.80
C VAL A 129 6.75 10.98 -0.06
N VAL A 130 6.39 10.85 1.22
CA VAL A 130 6.77 9.73 2.08
C VAL A 130 5.55 8.85 2.28
N LEU A 131 5.71 7.55 2.00
CA LEU A 131 4.65 6.57 1.90
C LEU A 131 4.80 5.50 2.97
N ALA A 132 3.67 5.12 3.56
CA ALA A 132 3.53 3.90 4.34
C ALA A 132 2.22 3.19 3.93
N PRO A 133 2.20 2.49 2.79
CA PRO A 133 1.00 1.79 2.31
C PRO A 133 0.54 0.68 3.26
N HIS A 134 1.42 0.20 4.14
CA HIS A 134 1.20 -0.94 5.02
C HIS A 134 1.44 -0.61 6.50
N GLY A 135 1.00 0.57 6.93
CA GLY A 135 1.12 1.05 8.31
C GLY A 135 0.23 0.32 9.33
N GLY A 136 0.28 0.77 10.59
CA GLY A 136 -0.43 0.14 11.70
C GLY A 136 0.11 -1.25 12.02
N ALA A 137 -0.75 -2.25 12.12
CA ALA A 137 -0.37 -3.63 12.39
C ALA A 137 -0.13 -4.48 11.12
N ILE A 138 -0.26 -3.92 9.91
CA ILE A 138 0.02 -4.62 8.65
C ILE A 138 1.52 -4.94 8.55
N GLU A 139 2.36 -3.90 8.52
CA GLU A 139 3.82 -3.95 8.62
C GLU A 139 4.26 -2.98 9.72
N THR A 140 4.17 -3.42 10.97
CA THR A 140 4.40 -2.62 12.19
C THR A 140 5.55 -1.62 12.13
N ARG A 141 5.32 -0.38 12.56
CA ARG A 141 6.26 0.75 12.62
C ARG A 141 6.57 1.45 11.28
N THR A 142 6.14 0.93 10.12
CA THR A 142 6.45 1.58 8.82
C THR A 142 5.82 2.97 8.69
N ASP A 143 4.59 3.13 9.17
CA ASP A 143 3.89 4.41 9.31
C ASP A 143 4.63 5.38 10.22
N GLN A 144 5.08 4.92 11.39
CA GLN A 144 5.79 5.77 12.34
C GLN A 144 7.14 6.24 11.80
N GLN A 145 7.80 5.43 10.96
CA GLN A 145 9.01 5.84 10.26
C GLN A 145 8.71 6.92 9.22
N ALA A 146 7.62 6.77 8.45
CA ALA A 146 7.18 7.77 7.48
C ALA A 146 6.81 9.09 8.16
N GLU A 147 6.01 9.04 9.23
CA GLU A 147 5.64 10.19 10.07
C GLU A 147 6.89 10.90 10.62
N GLN A 148 7.88 10.15 11.11
CA GLN A 148 9.11 10.72 11.64
C GLN A 148 9.91 11.46 10.54
N VAL A 149 9.98 10.93 9.32
CA VAL A 149 10.66 11.61 8.20
C VAL A 149 9.97 12.93 7.90
N VAL A 150 8.64 12.92 7.77
CA VAL A 150 7.86 14.15 7.50
C VAL A 150 8.00 15.16 8.63
N ALA A 151 7.94 14.72 9.88
CA ALA A 151 8.16 15.59 11.04
C ALA A 151 9.58 16.19 11.10
N SER A 152 10.59 15.48 10.58
CA SER A 152 11.98 15.97 10.55
C SER A 152 12.22 17.01 9.45
N LEU A 153 11.63 16.80 8.27
CA LEU A 153 11.80 17.68 7.10
C LEU A 153 10.82 18.86 7.10
N GLY A 154 9.68 18.71 7.77
CA GLY A 154 8.60 19.68 7.78
C GLY A 154 7.69 19.58 6.56
N SER A 155 6.48 20.11 6.70
CA SER A 155 5.41 20.06 5.69
C SER A 155 5.65 20.96 4.48
N HIS A 156 6.70 21.78 4.47
CA HIS A 156 7.08 22.58 3.31
C HIS A 156 7.84 21.78 2.24
N ASP A 157 8.50 20.70 2.66
CA ASP A 157 9.36 19.91 1.79
C ASP A 157 8.88 18.46 1.65
N SER A 158 7.94 18.00 2.48
CA SER A 158 7.50 16.61 2.52
C SER A 158 6.00 16.42 2.79
N THR A 159 5.39 15.50 2.04
CA THR A 159 4.01 15.04 2.17
C THR A 159 4.00 13.64 2.75
N LEU A 160 3.16 13.35 3.74
CA LEU A 160 2.90 11.99 4.21
C LEU A 160 1.67 11.42 3.51
N TRP A 161 1.76 10.21 2.98
CA TRP A 161 0.58 9.38 2.72
C TRP A 161 0.73 8.02 3.36
N ALA A 162 -0.25 7.59 4.15
CA ALA A 162 -0.21 6.31 4.84
C ALA A 162 -1.57 5.62 4.79
N CYS A 163 -1.55 4.31 4.65
CA CYS A 163 -2.66 3.47 5.06
C CYS A 163 -2.28 2.76 6.35
N LYS A 164 -3.21 2.65 7.29
CA LYS A 164 -3.01 1.94 8.55
C LYS A 164 -4.12 0.92 8.74
N GLY A 165 -3.74 -0.31 9.08
CA GLY A 165 -4.70 -1.39 9.33
C GLY A 165 -4.43 -2.12 10.61
N TRP A 166 -5.48 -2.45 11.34
CA TRP A 166 -5.45 -3.25 12.56
C TRP A 166 -6.29 -4.51 12.42
N GLY A 167 -6.29 -5.35 13.44
CA GLY A 167 -7.06 -6.57 13.45
C GLY A 167 -6.60 -7.40 14.64
N PRO A 168 -7.25 -8.54 14.93
CA PRO A 168 -6.74 -9.47 15.92
C PRO A 168 -5.25 -9.73 15.64
N ILE A 169 -4.42 -9.83 16.68
CA ILE A 169 -2.95 -9.89 16.55
C ILE A 169 -2.55 -10.93 15.49
N GLY A 170 -1.81 -10.49 14.45
CA GLY A 170 -1.37 -11.34 13.34
C GLY A 170 -2.34 -11.49 12.16
N HIS A 171 -3.48 -10.80 12.19
CA HIS A 171 -4.49 -10.80 11.12
C HIS A 171 -4.46 -9.56 10.24
N ALA A 172 -3.96 -8.41 10.70
CA ALA A 172 -3.95 -7.16 9.93
C ALA A 172 -3.27 -7.30 8.55
N TYR A 173 -2.11 -7.96 8.47
CA TYR A 173 -1.47 -8.27 7.19
C TYR A 173 -2.40 -9.07 6.27
N ARG A 174 -3.02 -10.14 6.80
CA ARG A 174 -3.94 -10.97 6.02
C ARG A 174 -5.21 -10.21 5.61
N ALA A 175 -5.73 -9.35 6.47
CA ALA A 175 -6.93 -8.58 6.18
C ALA A 175 -6.65 -7.47 5.16
N TRP A 176 -5.61 -6.67 5.34
CA TRP A 176 -5.51 -5.37 4.68
C TRP A 176 -4.38 -5.22 3.68
N HIS A 177 -3.37 -6.10 3.68
CA HIS A 177 -2.24 -5.97 2.75
C HIS A 177 -2.69 -6.13 1.30
N ILE A 178 -2.27 -5.19 0.45
CA ILE A 178 -2.41 -5.21 -1.00
C ILE A 178 -1.07 -4.76 -1.58
N SER A 179 -0.47 -5.58 -2.44
CA SER A 179 0.80 -5.24 -3.07
C SER A 179 0.84 -3.83 -3.67
N SER A 180 1.98 -3.13 -3.53
CA SER A 180 2.16 -1.75 -4.00
C SER A 180 1.90 -1.55 -5.50
N THR A 181 1.98 -2.61 -6.31
CA THR A 181 1.66 -2.58 -7.75
C THR A 181 0.15 -2.64 -8.05
N ASP A 182 -0.64 -3.05 -7.06
CA ASP A 182 -2.09 -3.21 -7.17
C ASP A 182 -2.85 -2.04 -6.52
N LEU A 183 -2.26 -1.30 -5.58
CA LEU A 183 -2.88 -0.13 -4.95
C LEU A 183 -3.40 0.89 -5.97
N SER A 184 -4.70 1.14 -5.97
CA SER A 184 -5.36 1.99 -6.97
C SER A 184 -5.78 3.33 -6.39
N VAL A 185 -5.51 4.42 -7.12
CA VAL A 185 -5.99 5.77 -6.79
C VAL A 185 -7.53 5.84 -6.80
N HIS A 186 -8.21 4.86 -7.39
CA HIS A 186 -9.66 4.79 -7.38
C HIS A 186 -10.22 4.35 -6.02
N SER A 187 -9.42 3.68 -5.19
CA SER A 187 -9.85 3.12 -3.90
C SER A 187 -9.60 4.04 -2.71
N PHE A 188 -8.69 4.99 -2.89
CA PHE A 188 -8.03 5.76 -1.84
C PHE A 188 -8.17 7.25 -2.14
N PRO A 189 -9.16 7.95 -1.57
CA PRO A 189 -9.42 9.35 -1.87
C PRO A 189 -8.23 10.29 -1.61
N LEU A 190 -7.46 10.06 -0.54
CA LEU A 190 -6.30 10.92 -0.25
C LEU A 190 -5.14 10.60 -1.19
N LEU A 191 -4.96 9.35 -1.61
CA LEU A 191 -3.99 8.99 -2.64
C LEU A 191 -4.35 9.62 -3.98
N ARG A 192 -5.65 9.65 -4.30
CA ARG A 192 -6.16 10.26 -5.52
C ARG A 192 -5.79 11.74 -5.58
N SER A 193 -5.90 12.47 -4.47
CA SER A 193 -5.56 13.90 -4.43
C SER A 193 -4.08 14.17 -4.71
N LEU A 194 -3.19 13.19 -4.44
CA LEU A 194 -1.76 13.28 -4.71
C LEU A 194 -1.36 12.84 -6.12
N SER A 195 -2.16 12.00 -6.77
CA SER A 195 -1.79 11.30 -8.02
C SER A 195 -1.37 12.23 -9.17
N ALA A 196 -1.94 13.44 -9.26
CA ALA A 196 -1.62 14.41 -10.30
C ALA A 196 -0.43 15.32 -9.94
N ARG A 197 0.07 15.29 -8.69
CA ARG A 197 1.05 16.26 -8.19
C ARG A 197 2.47 16.04 -8.70
N ARG A 198 2.79 14.81 -9.13
CA ARG A 198 4.06 14.44 -9.78
C ARG A 198 5.27 14.87 -8.95
N PHE A 199 5.52 14.14 -7.86
CA PHE A 199 6.60 14.46 -6.94
C PHE A 199 7.98 14.27 -7.58
N GLN A 200 8.98 15.03 -7.17
CA GLN A 200 10.35 14.82 -7.61
C GLN A 200 10.91 13.50 -7.05
N TRP A 201 10.67 13.24 -5.77
CA TRP A 201 11.03 12.00 -5.12
C TRP A 201 9.85 11.39 -4.38
N ALA A 202 9.90 10.07 -4.26
CA ALA A 202 9.01 9.33 -3.39
C ALA A 202 9.81 8.33 -2.57
N LEU A 203 9.42 8.14 -1.32
CA LEU A 203 10.04 7.23 -0.38
C LEU A 203 8.94 6.34 0.19
N SER A 204 9.11 5.01 0.20
CA SER A 204 8.15 4.09 0.81
C SER A 204 8.81 3.16 1.82
N PHE A 205 8.28 3.12 3.04
CA PHE A 205 8.71 2.18 4.07
C PHE A 205 7.85 0.92 4.05
N HIS A 206 8.53 -0.23 4.07
CA HIS A 206 7.92 -1.55 4.05
C HIS A 206 8.58 -2.52 5.05
N GLY A 207 7.85 -3.58 5.36
CA GLY A 207 8.29 -4.69 6.19
C GLY A 207 8.15 -6.03 5.48
N TYR A 208 9.19 -6.86 5.54
CA TYR A 208 9.18 -8.19 4.94
C TYR A 208 9.77 -9.25 5.89
N ARG A 209 9.68 -10.53 5.47
CA ARG A 209 10.12 -11.70 6.26
C ARG A 209 11.59 -12.09 6.07
N GLY A 210 12.45 -11.16 5.65
CA GLY A 210 13.90 -11.39 5.60
C GLY A 210 14.63 -10.88 6.84
N ASN A 211 15.97 -10.80 6.72
CA ASN A 211 16.87 -10.43 7.80
C ASN A 211 17.56 -9.07 7.59
N ASP A 212 17.47 -8.52 6.37
CA ASP A 212 18.19 -7.31 5.97
C ASP A 212 17.28 -6.07 5.95
N VAL A 213 17.90 -4.91 5.72
CA VAL A 213 17.27 -3.76 5.08
C VAL A 213 17.65 -3.73 3.59
N LEU A 214 16.66 -3.74 2.71
CA LEU A 214 16.85 -3.65 1.26
C LEU A 214 16.40 -2.29 0.75
N ILE A 215 17.23 -1.67 -0.09
CA ILE A 215 16.94 -0.39 -0.73
C ILE A 215 16.74 -0.64 -2.22
N GLY A 216 15.54 -0.33 -2.69
CA GLY A 216 15.08 -0.53 -4.06
C GLY A 216 14.46 0.74 -4.65
N GLY A 217 13.53 0.56 -5.59
CA GLY A 217 12.89 1.63 -6.35
C GLY A 217 13.67 2.03 -7.60
N LEU A 218 13.22 3.05 -8.32
CA LEU A 218 13.86 3.50 -9.57
C LEU A 218 14.79 4.71 -9.41
N ALA A 219 14.91 5.26 -8.20
CA ALA A 219 15.78 6.41 -7.92
C ALA A 219 17.24 6.21 -8.35
N PRO A 220 17.99 7.31 -8.62
CA PRO A 220 19.38 7.24 -9.02
C PRO A 220 20.24 6.41 -8.06
N ALA A 221 21.20 5.66 -8.62
CA ALA A 221 22.10 4.79 -7.86
C ALA A 221 22.86 5.53 -6.74
N ARG A 222 23.13 6.83 -6.93
CA ARG A 222 23.74 7.69 -5.91
C ARG A 222 22.83 7.83 -4.68
N LEU A 223 21.55 8.12 -4.85
CA LEU A 223 20.60 8.25 -3.74
C LEU A 223 20.46 6.93 -2.97
N LYS A 224 20.34 5.82 -3.71
CA LYS A 224 20.29 4.47 -3.10
C LYS A 224 21.55 4.18 -2.28
N SER A 225 22.72 4.58 -2.76
CA SER A 225 24.01 4.40 -2.07
C SER A 225 24.15 5.28 -0.84
N ASP A 226 23.73 6.55 -0.93
CA ASP A 226 23.72 7.49 0.21
C ASP A 226 22.84 6.95 1.34
N LEU A 227 21.61 6.51 1.01
CA LEU A 227 20.69 5.87 1.95
C LEU A 227 21.26 4.58 2.54
N ARG A 228 21.86 3.71 1.72
CA ARG A 228 22.49 2.48 2.20
C ARG A 228 23.54 2.78 3.26
N ASN A 229 24.42 3.74 2.99
CA ASN A 229 25.51 4.08 3.91
C ASN A 229 24.98 4.70 5.20
N ALA A 230 24.03 5.63 5.11
CA ALA A 230 23.44 6.28 6.27
C ALA A 230 22.70 5.27 7.17
N ILE A 231 21.88 4.40 6.56
CA ILE A 231 21.13 3.37 7.30
C ILE A 231 22.09 2.31 7.87
N ALA A 232 23.11 1.88 7.14
CA ALA A 232 24.12 0.94 7.64
C ALA A 232 24.81 1.46 8.90
N LYS A 233 25.17 2.75 8.91
CA LYS A 233 25.73 3.42 10.09
C LYS A 233 24.72 3.46 11.25
N ALA A 234 23.45 3.73 10.97
CA ALA A 234 22.39 3.80 11.99
C ALA A 234 22.10 2.45 12.66
N VAL A 235 22.44 1.33 12.00
CA VAL A 235 22.27 -0.03 12.53
C VAL A 235 23.59 -0.73 12.82
N ASP A 236 24.69 0.01 12.91
CA ASP A 236 26.01 -0.58 13.16
C ASP A 236 26.04 -1.37 14.48
N GLY A 237 26.76 -2.50 14.48
CA GLY A 237 26.80 -3.43 15.60
C GLY A 237 25.55 -4.29 15.83
N SER A 238 24.44 -4.06 15.09
CA SER A 238 23.22 -4.87 15.25
C SER A 238 23.25 -6.24 14.56
N GLY A 239 24.19 -6.44 13.64
CA GLY A 239 24.23 -7.61 12.74
C GLY A 239 23.22 -7.55 11.58
N ILE A 240 22.44 -6.48 11.46
CA ILE A 240 21.50 -6.27 10.34
C ILE A 240 22.28 -5.76 9.12
N ARG A 241 22.24 -6.52 8.03
CA ARG A 241 22.83 -6.09 6.76
C ARG A 241 21.94 -5.07 6.07
N VAL A 242 22.55 -4.03 5.51
CA VAL A 242 21.87 -3.01 4.68
C VAL A 242 22.47 -3.05 3.29
N ARG A 243 21.63 -3.22 2.27
CA ARG A 243 22.11 -3.31 0.88
C ARG A 243 21.11 -2.73 -0.11
N VAL A 244 21.62 -2.37 -1.28
CA VAL A 244 20.78 -2.10 -2.45
C VAL A 244 20.32 -3.46 -2.99
N ALA A 245 19.04 -3.56 -3.35
CA ALA A 245 18.48 -4.77 -3.95
C ALA A 245 19.08 -5.00 -5.34
N ASP A 246 19.28 -6.26 -5.71
CA ASP A 246 19.75 -6.60 -7.05
C ASP A 246 18.61 -6.39 -8.07
N PRO A 247 18.92 -6.06 -9.34
CA PRO A 247 17.90 -5.92 -10.37
C PRO A 247 17.04 -7.17 -10.50
N GLY A 248 15.71 -7.00 -10.50
CA GLY A 248 14.76 -8.12 -10.56
C GLY A 248 14.68 -8.99 -9.30
N GLU A 249 15.41 -8.65 -8.22
CA GLU A 249 15.26 -9.32 -6.93
C GLU A 249 13.83 -9.14 -6.40
N ARG A 250 13.33 -10.14 -5.69
CA ARG A 250 12.07 -10.00 -4.96
C ARG A 250 12.15 -8.79 -4.02
N TYR A 251 11.14 -7.92 -4.07
CA TYR A 251 11.06 -6.69 -3.28
C TYR A 251 12.03 -5.56 -3.71
N CYS A 252 12.64 -5.64 -4.89
CA CYS A 252 13.48 -4.54 -5.43
C CYS A 252 12.70 -3.27 -5.77
N GLY A 253 11.37 -3.33 -5.86
CA GLY A 253 10.52 -2.14 -6.07
C GLY A 253 10.67 -1.46 -7.43
N GLU A 254 11.28 -2.09 -8.43
CA GLU A 254 11.61 -1.46 -9.73
C GLU A 254 10.45 -1.40 -10.73
N SER A 255 9.31 -2.03 -10.44
CA SER A 255 8.15 -1.98 -11.34
C SER A 255 7.63 -0.55 -11.50
N ALA A 256 7.40 -0.13 -12.75
CA ALA A 256 6.75 1.15 -13.05
C ALA A 256 5.32 1.23 -12.47
N SER A 257 4.67 0.09 -12.23
CA SER A 257 3.36 0.05 -11.57
C SER A 257 3.45 0.17 -10.05
N ASN A 258 4.64 0.05 -9.45
CA ASN A 258 4.82 0.24 -8.02
C ASN A 258 4.44 1.67 -7.64
N LEU A 259 3.60 1.81 -6.61
CA LEU A 259 3.09 3.09 -6.15
C LEU A 259 4.19 4.14 -5.93
N VAL A 260 5.32 3.74 -5.33
CA VAL A 260 6.41 4.68 -5.06
C VAL A 260 7.00 5.28 -6.34
N ASN A 261 7.04 4.54 -7.44
CA ASN A 261 7.52 5.08 -8.71
C ASN A 261 6.43 5.89 -9.42
N ARG A 262 5.16 5.42 -9.38
CA ARG A 262 4.03 6.09 -10.05
C ARG A 262 3.78 7.52 -9.59
N LEU A 263 4.07 7.84 -8.33
CA LEU A 263 3.85 9.18 -7.79
C LEU A 263 4.94 10.19 -8.20
N THR A 264 6.02 9.72 -8.83
CA THR A 264 7.13 10.58 -9.24
C THR A 264 6.95 11.14 -10.65
N ALA A 265 7.48 12.33 -10.91
CA ALA A 265 7.32 13.01 -12.20
C ALA A 265 7.90 12.22 -13.37
N ASP A 266 9.06 11.59 -13.19
CA ASP A 266 9.77 10.84 -14.22
C ASP A 266 9.55 9.32 -14.13
N ALA A 267 8.69 8.88 -13.20
CA ALA A 267 8.56 7.47 -12.82
C ALA A 267 9.90 6.82 -12.39
N ALA A 268 10.90 7.63 -12.03
CA ALA A 268 12.25 7.22 -11.72
C ALA A 268 12.79 7.83 -10.41
N GLY A 269 11.99 8.60 -9.67
CA GLY A 269 12.39 9.20 -8.39
C GLY A 269 12.12 8.34 -7.14
N GLY A 270 11.59 7.13 -7.30
CA GLY A 270 11.07 6.31 -6.20
C GLY A 270 12.15 5.51 -5.45
N ILE A 271 12.13 5.53 -4.11
CA ILE A 271 12.92 4.69 -3.21
C ILE A 271 11.98 3.79 -2.42
N GLN A 272 12.24 2.48 -2.45
CA GLN A 272 11.58 1.52 -1.57
C GLN A 272 12.55 1.02 -0.50
N ILE A 273 12.16 1.08 0.78
CA ILE A 273 12.94 0.53 1.90
C ILE A 273 12.18 -0.65 2.50
N GLU A 274 12.68 -1.86 2.26
CA GLU A 274 12.14 -3.10 2.79
C GLU A 274 12.93 -3.54 4.02
N GLN A 275 12.25 -3.76 5.14
CA GLN A 275 12.94 -3.96 6.42
C GLN A 275 12.51 -5.23 7.13
N SER A 276 13.49 -5.97 7.64
CA SER A 276 13.25 -7.06 8.57
C SER A 276 12.51 -6.58 9.82
N ARG A 277 11.84 -7.50 10.52
CA ARG A 277 11.15 -7.17 11.77
C ARG A 277 12.12 -6.60 12.84
N PRO A 278 13.33 -7.17 13.06
CA PRO A 278 14.30 -6.56 13.97
C PRO A 278 14.67 -5.13 13.59
N ALA A 279 14.90 -4.85 12.29
CA ALA A 279 15.24 -3.50 11.82
C ALA A 279 14.15 -2.48 12.19
N ARG A 280 12.88 -2.78 11.90
CA ARG A 280 11.76 -1.87 12.21
C ARG A 280 11.52 -1.72 13.72
N MET A 281 11.59 -2.81 14.46
CA MET A 281 11.20 -2.80 15.88
C MET A 281 12.28 -2.23 16.80
N LEU A 282 13.56 -2.49 16.50
CA LEU A 282 14.67 -2.10 17.36
C LEU A 282 15.37 -0.84 16.86
N HIS A 283 15.42 -0.63 15.55
CA HIS A 283 16.18 0.47 14.93
C HIS A 283 15.32 1.41 14.09
N GLY A 284 13.98 1.23 14.06
CA GLY A 284 13.11 1.97 13.14
C GLY A 284 13.28 3.48 13.20
N ARG A 285 13.41 4.05 14.41
CA ARG A 285 13.64 5.50 14.60
C ARG A 285 15.00 5.96 14.08
N ALA A 286 16.05 5.17 14.31
CA ALA A 286 17.39 5.49 13.85
C ALA A 286 17.48 5.41 12.32
N ILE A 287 16.82 4.41 11.72
CA ILE A 287 16.68 4.27 10.26
C ILE A 287 15.93 5.49 9.69
N ALA A 288 14.79 5.87 10.27
CA ALA A 288 14.02 7.02 9.80
C ALA A 288 14.83 8.33 9.90
N ALA A 289 15.55 8.56 11.01
CA ALA A 289 16.42 9.72 11.16
C ALA A 289 17.53 9.77 10.09
N ALA A 290 18.21 8.65 9.83
CA ALA A 290 19.23 8.56 8.79
C ALA A 290 18.65 8.84 7.38
N VAL A 291 17.42 8.39 7.12
CA VAL A 291 16.72 8.68 5.87
C VAL A 291 16.40 10.18 5.75
N SER A 292 15.92 10.81 6.83
CA SER A 292 15.67 12.25 6.87
C SER A 292 16.92 13.07 6.52
N GLU A 293 18.07 12.76 7.12
CA GLU A 293 19.34 13.47 6.87
C GLU A 293 19.77 13.40 5.39
N VAL A 294 19.58 12.25 4.75
CA VAL A 294 19.90 12.07 3.33
C VAL A 294 18.96 12.90 2.46
N TYR A 295 17.65 12.86 2.72
CA TYR A 295 16.68 13.64 1.93
C TYR A 295 16.84 15.14 2.14
N ASP A 296 17.10 15.61 3.36
CA ASP A 296 17.39 17.02 3.64
C ASP A 296 18.57 17.52 2.79
N SER A 297 19.65 16.75 2.75
CA SER A 297 20.83 17.05 1.94
C SER A 297 20.53 17.09 0.44
N TRP A 298 19.68 16.18 -0.06
CA TRP A 298 19.29 16.12 -1.46
C TRP A 298 18.36 17.27 -1.86
N ILE A 299 17.38 17.60 -1.01
CA ILE A 299 16.46 18.72 -1.20
C ILE A 299 17.23 20.05 -1.20
N ALA A 300 18.17 20.23 -0.27
CA ALA A 300 19.03 21.42 -0.21
C ALA A 300 19.98 21.54 -1.40
N ALA A 301 20.45 20.42 -1.95
CA ALA A 301 21.29 20.42 -3.15
C ALA A 301 20.51 20.80 -4.42
N ASP A 302 19.25 20.39 -4.51
CA ASP A 302 18.37 20.70 -5.63
C ASP A 302 17.93 22.17 -5.63
N ASN A 303 17.67 22.75 -4.45
CA ASN A 303 17.39 24.18 -4.29
C ASN A 303 18.48 25.14 -4.78
N ARG A 304 19.69 24.64 -4.98
CA ARG A 304 20.84 25.43 -5.45
C ARG A 304 21.08 25.29 -6.97
N ARG A 305 20.28 24.49 -7.66
CA ARG A 305 20.33 24.32 -9.11
C ARG A 305 19.27 25.19 -9.78
#